data_AF-A0A3B8XN78-F1
#
_entry.id   AF-A0A3B8XN78-F1
#
_cell.length_a   1.000
_cell.length_b   1.000
_cell.length_c   1.000
_cell.angle_alpha   90.00
_cell.angle_beta   90.00
_cell.angle_gamma   90.00
#
_symmetry.space_group_name_H-M   'P 1'
#
loop_
_entity.id
_entity.type
_entity.pdbx_description
1 polymer ?
#
loop_
_entity_poly.entity_id
_entity_poly.type
_entity_poly.pdbx_seq_one_letter_code
_entity_poly.pdbx_strand_id
1 'polypeptide(L)'
;AEGGAIGLVREGDMIEIDVPGRGIHLKVSDEELAARRAEQDAKGWKPAKPRKRAVSTALKTYAAFVTSAAKGAVRDKDAIDKAAGLG
;
A
#
# COMPACT_ATOMS: atom_id res chain seq x y z
N ALA A 1 -4.23 -1.23 1.93
CA ALA A 1 -2.92 -0.96 1.31
C ALA A 1 -2.39 -2.29 0.81
N GLU A 2 -1.91 -2.36 -0.42
CA GLU A 2 -1.62 -3.63 -1.13
C GLU A 2 -0.29 -4.30 -0.74
N GLY A 3 0.38 -3.83 0.32
CA GLY A 3 1.63 -4.45 0.79
C GLY A 3 2.76 -4.45 -0.24
N GLY A 4 2.84 -3.46 -1.14
CA GLY A 4 3.92 -3.37 -2.12
C GLY A 4 5.31 -3.19 -1.50
N ALA A 5 6.36 -3.42 -2.31
CA ALA A 5 7.77 -3.36 -1.88
C ALA A 5 8.18 -2.03 -1.24
N ILE A 6 7.51 -0.92 -1.60
CA ILE A 6 7.72 0.40 -0.99
C ILE A 6 7.57 0.40 0.54
N GLY A 7 6.76 -0.51 1.08
CA GLY A 7 6.59 -0.66 2.54
C GLY A 7 7.74 -1.35 3.25
N LEU A 8 8.76 -1.84 2.54
CA LEU A 8 9.93 -2.53 3.08
C LEU A 8 11.23 -1.72 2.96
N VAL A 9 11.18 -0.52 2.37
CA VAL A 9 12.31 0.39 2.25
C VAL A 9 12.76 0.82 3.65
N ARG A 10 14.07 0.84 3.87
CA ARG A 10 14.73 1.33 5.09
C ARG A 10 15.65 2.50 4.73
N GLU A 11 15.93 3.33 5.74
CA GLU A 11 16.85 4.47 5.57
C GLU A 11 18.22 3.98 5.11
N GLY A 12 18.79 4.65 4.12
CA GLY A 12 20.08 4.28 3.52
C GLY A 12 20.02 3.24 2.40
N ASP A 13 18.85 2.68 2.09
CA ASP A 13 18.72 1.81 0.91
C ASP A 13 18.96 2.60 -0.39
N MET A 14 19.65 1.97 -1.33
CA MET A 14 19.84 2.55 -2.67
C MET A 14 18.61 2.31 -3.54
N ILE A 15 18.08 3.38 -4.11
CA ILE A 15 16.99 3.35 -5.09
C ILE A 15 17.54 3.83 -6.43
N GLU A 16 17.43 2.98 -7.44
CA GLU A 16 17.77 3.28 -8.82
C GLU A 16 16.51 3.73 -9.56
N ILE A 17 16.56 4.90 -10.18
CA ILE A 17 15.46 5.47 -10.96
C ILE A 17 15.95 5.60 -12.40
N ASP A 18 15.39 4.79 -13.29
CA ASP A 18 15.67 4.81 -14.72
C ASP A 18 14.48 5.47 -15.45
N VAL A 19 14.63 6.76 -15.76
CA VAL A 19 13.58 7.53 -16.45
C VAL A 19 13.39 7.06 -17.89
N PRO A 20 14.45 6.89 -18.72
CA PRO A 20 14.32 6.30 -20.05
C PRO A 20 13.68 4.89 -20.05
N GLY A 21 14.13 4.02 -19.13
CA GLY A 21 13.64 2.65 -19.00
C GLY A 21 12.30 2.51 -18.28
N ARG A 22 11.76 3.61 -17.71
CA ARG A 22 10.53 3.64 -16.89
C ARG A 22 10.58 2.68 -15.69
N GLY A 23 11.75 2.55 -15.09
CA GLY A 23 12.04 1.64 -14.00
C GLY A 23 12.29 2.36 -12.68
N ILE A 24 11.84 1.76 -11.58
CA ILE A 24 12.24 2.12 -10.22
C ILE A 24 12.63 0.82 -9.52
N HIS A 25 13.90 0.69 -9.15
CA HIS A 25 14.46 -0.51 -8.55
C HIS A 25 15.01 -0.21 -7.15
N LEU A 26 14.57 -1.00 -6.17
CA LEU A 26 15.18 -1.02 -4.85
C LEU A 26 16.38 -1.95 -4.91
N LYS A 27 17.60 -1.43 -4.76
CA LYS A 27 18.86 -2.18 -4.89
C LYS A 27 19.17 -2.93 -3.59
N VAL A 28 18.25 -3.80 -3.20
CA VAL A 28 18.33 -4.71 -2.06
C VAL A 28 18.11 -6.12 -2.62
N SER A 29 18.84 -7.11 -2.12
CA SER A 29 18.70 -8.48 -2.62
C SER A 29 17.33 -9.07 -2.28
N ASP A 30 16.90 -10.06 -3.06
CA ASP A 30 15.60 -10.71 -2.86
C ASP A 30 15.52 -11.42 -1.51
N GLU A 31 16.64 -11.99 -1.02
CA GLU A 31 16.72 -12.65 0.28
C GLU A 31 16.48 -11.65 1.43
N GLU A 32 17.10 -10.47 1.35
CA GLU A 32 16.89 -9.40 2.33
C GLU A 32 15.46 -8.86 2.26
N LEU A 33 14.89 -8.69 1.06
CA LEU A 33 13.49 -8.28 0.92
C LEU A 33 12.52 -9.31 1.49
N ALA A 34 12.79 -10.60 1.31
CA ALA A 34 12.01 -11.68 1.90
C ALA A 34 12.11 -11.68 3.43
N ALA A 35 13.30 -11.47 3.99
CA ALA A 35 13.49 -11.34 5.44
C ALA A 35 12.72 -10.13 5.99
N ARG A 36 12.82 -8.96 5.33
CA ARG A 36 12.08 -7.76 5.72
C ARG A 36 10.57 -7.95 5.63
N ARG A 37 10.08 -8.67 4.62
CA ARG A 37 8.67 -9.03 4.49
C ARG A 37 8.22 -9.84 5.70
N ALA A 38 8.92 -10.93 6.04
CA ALA A 38 8.57 -11.78 7.17
C ALA A 38 8.55 -11.00 8.49
N GLU A 39 9.55 -10.13 8.74
CA GLU A 39 9.56 -9.24 9.90
C GLU A 39 8.35 -8.29 9.93
N GLN A 40 7.97 -7.74 8.79
CA GLN A 40 6.87 -6.77 8.68
C GLN A 40 5.50 -7.44 8.82
N ASP A 41 5.36 -8.67 8.30
CA ASP A 41 4.16 -9.48 8.46
C ASP A 41 3.95 -9.83 9.94
N ALA A 42 5.02 -10.18 10.67
CA ALA A 42 4.97 -10.43 12.11
C ALA A 42 4.57 -9.18 12.93
N LYS A 43 5.00 -7.98 12.51
CA LYS A 43 4.62 -6.70 13.15
C LYS A 43 3.20 -6.24 12.76
N GLY A 44 2.71 -6.72 11.62
CA GLY A 44 1.47 -6.31 11.00
C GLY A 44 1.58 -5.01 10.19
N TRP A 45 0.78 -4.91 9.14
CA TRP A 45 0.75 -3.76 8.22
C TRP A 45 -0.06 -2.58 8.78
N LYS A 46 0.47 -1.96 9.83
CA LYS A 46 -0.14 -0.79 10.49
C LYS A 46 0.91 0.28 10.80
N PRO A 47 0.50 1.55 10.97
CA PRO A 47 1.43 2.62 11.35
C PRO A 47 2.19 2.28 12.63
N ALA A 48 3.51 2.41 12.61
CA ALA A 48 4.38 2.07 13.75
C ALA A 48 4.12 2.94 14.99
N LYS A 49 3.61 4.16 14.80
CA LYS A 49 3.28 5.10 15.88
C LYS A 49 1.80 5.48 15.82
N PRO A 50 1.12 5.64 16.96
CA PRO A 50 -0.23 6.18 17.00
C PRO A 50 -0.24 7.58 16.39
N ARG A 51 -1.18 7.83 15.47
CA ARG A 51 -1.39 9.16 14.88
C ARG A 51 -2.80 9.62 15.20
N LYS A 52 -2.94 10.71 15.96
CA LYS A 52 -4.25 11.39 16.11
C LYS A 52 -4.57 12.09 14.79
N ARG A 53 -5.41 11.46 13.96
CA ARG A 53 -6.01 12.08 12.77
C ARG A 53 -7.52 12.05 12.92
N ALA A 54 -8.16 13.21 12.76
CA ALA A 54 -9.59 13.25 12.53
C ALA A 54 -9.84 12.79 11.08
N VAL A 55 -10.32 11.56 10.92
CA VAL A 55 -10.69 11.01 9.61
C VAL A 55 -12.21 11.07 9.51
N SER A 56 -12.72 11.88 8.59
CA SER A 56 -14.14 12.02 8.35
C SER A 56 -14.76 10.70 7.89
N THR A 57 -16.07 10.54 8.09
CA THR A 57 -16.81 9.37 7.59
C THR A 57 -16.62 9.20 6.08
N ALA A 58 -16.69 10.29 5.31
CA ALA A 58 -16.45 10.27 3.86
C ALA A 58 -15.07 9.69 3.49
N LEU A 59 -14.02 10.03 4.23
CA LEU A 59 -12.68 9.50 3.99
C LEU A 59 -12.54 8.02 4.39
N LYS A 60 -13.24 7.58 5.45
CA LYS A 60 -13.30 6.17 5.82
C LYS A 60 -14.00 5.35 4.73
N THR A 61 -15.13 5.84 4.23
CA THR A 61 -15.88 5.24 3.13
C THR A 61 -15.04 5.17 1.87
N TYR A 62 -14.36 6.26 1.49
CA TYR A 62 -13.47 6.26 0.34
C TYR A 62 -12.37 5.19 0.46
N ALA A 63 -11.69 5.14 1.61
CA ALA A 63 -10.62 4.17 1.85
C ALA A 63 -11.09 2.70 1.80
N ALA A 64 -12.37 2.43 2.08
CA ALA A 64 -12.94 1.09 2.06
C ALA A 64 -13.23 0.57 0.64
N PHE A 65 -13.51 1.46 -0.31
CA PHE A 65 -13.96 1.09 -1.66
C PHE A 65 -12.99 1.49 -2.78
N VAL A 66 -11.96 2.29 -2.48
CA VAL A 66 -11.00 2.74 -3.49
C VAL A 66 -10.14 1.57 -3.98
N THR A 67 -10.00 1.46 -5.30
CA THR A 67 -9.11 0.51 -5.96
C THR A 67 -7.67 1.05 -6.07
N SER A 68 -6.73 0.23 -6.49
CA SER A 68 -5.33 0.67 -6.65
C SER A 68 -5.20 1.83 -7.64
N ALA A 69 -4.18 2.68 -7.45
CA ALA A 69 -3.91 3.78 -8.37
C ALA A 69 -3.63 3.30 -9.81
N ALA A 70 -3.07 2.09 -9.97
CA ALA A 70 -2.88 1.45 -11.27
C ALA A 70 -4.22 1.15 -12.00
N LYS A 71 -5.32 1.02 -11.26
CA LYS A 71 -6.69 0.90 -11.79
C LYS A 71 -7.43 2.25 -11.85
N GLY A 72 -6.71 3.36 -11.66
CA GLY A 72 -7.26 4.72 -11.70
C GLY A 72 -7.85 5.22 -10.37
N ALA A 73 -7.63 4.51 -9.25
CA ALA A 73 -8.17 4.87 -7.93
C ALA A 73 -9.70 5.11 -7.93
N VAL A 74 -10.41 4.39 -8.80
CA VAL A 74 -11.87 4.40 -8.87
C VAL A 74 -12.44 3.65 -7.67
N ARG A 75 -13.71 3.93 -7.35
CA ARG A 75 -14.44 3.16 -6.33
C ARG A 75 -14.99 1.88 -6.94
N ASP A 76 -14.79 0.77 -6.25
CA ASP A 76 -15.32 -0.53 -6.65
C ASP A 76 -16.84 -0.53 -6.51
N LYS A 77 -17.54 -0.61 -7.65
CA LYS A 77 -19.01 -0.57 -7.70
C LYS A 77 -19.62 -1.81 -7.08
N ASP A 78 -19.07 -2.99 -7.36
CA ASP A 78 -19.62 -4.25 -6.87
C ASP A 78 -19.49 -4.33 -5.34
N ALA A 79 -18.37 -3.85 -4.79
CA ALA A 79 -18.18 -3.72 -3.34
C ALA A 79 -19.18 -2.75 -2.69
N ILE A 80 -19.52 -1.66 -3.38
CA ILE A 80 -20.53 -0.71 -2.92
C ILE A 80 -21.94 -1.32 -2.96
N ASP A 81 -22.32 -1.93 -4.08
CA ASP A 81 -23.64 -2.54 -4.26
C ASP A 81 -23.86 -3.67 -3.24
N LYS A 82 -22.82 -4.49 -2.98
CA LYS A 82 -22.84 -5.49 -1.92
C LYS A 82 -22.99 -4.89 -0.53
N ALA A 83 -22.29 -3.81 -0.21
CA ALA A 83 -22.40 -3.13 1.09
C ALA A 83 -23.77 -2.46 1.29
N ALA A 84 -24.43 -2.08 0.19
CA ALA A 84 -25.77 -1.50 0.18
C ALA A 84 -26.91 -2.56 0.16
N GLY A 85 -26.59 -3.85 0.03
CA GLY A 85 -27.58 -4.92 -0.06
C GLY A 85 -28.30 -4.99 -1.42
N LEU A 86 -27.64 -4.50 -2.48
CA LEU A 86 -28.16 -4.42 -3.86
C LEU A 86 -27.56 -5.49 -4.80
N GLY A 87 -26.78 -6.43 -4.25
CA GLY A 87 -26.03 -7.46 -5.00
C GLY A 87 -26.67 -8.85 -4.94
#